data_AF-A0A925YTJ9-F1
#
_entry.id   AF-A0A925YTJ9-F1
#
_cell.length_a   1.000
_cell.length_b   1.000
_cell.length_c   1.000
_cell.angle_alpha   90.00
_cell.angle_beta   90.00
_cell.angle_gamma   90.00
#
_symmetry.space_group_name_H-M   'P 1'
#
loop_
_entity.id
_entity.type
_entity.pdbx_description
1 polymer ?
#
loop_
_entity_poly.entity_id
_entity_poly.type
_entity_poly.pdbx_seq_one_letter_code
_entity_poly.pdbx_strand_id
1 'polypeptide(L)'
;MPSASLPPFIEFHNTPAPEPSPAGSGWILPRYPRKTYNTLESPGFLTAQESTGVELRFVTKARHLRVFVSALTQDSEVAVFKGDFPHLVQKIPQGSVQCLHLTPPDLFDRVQPGALHHRFHPDVWRIVFDRGTMVFHGIDTFGADIRCPHAGEKPALRWLAYGSSITHSSRNGYPHRAASLLAVDVQNKGLSGSCYLEATAAEFLATGCDWDFATLELGVNVRTTFSPEEFEKRARHLVARCT
;
A
#
# COMPACT_ATOMS: atom_id res chain seq x y z
N MET A 1 9.96 26.44 -2.12
CA MET A 1 9.26 25.86 -3.28
C MET A 1 7.79 25.77 -2.93
N PRO A 2 6.85 26.05 -3.85
CA PRO A 2 5.44 25.84 -3.55
C PRO A 2 5.26 24.37 -3.20
N SER A 3 4.76 24.10 -1.99
CA SER A 3 4.30 22.78 -1.58
C SER A 3 3.24 22.36 -2.60
N ALA A 4 3.59 21.48 -3.54
CA ALA A 4 2.58 20.88 -4.38
C ALA A 4 1.51 20.28 -3.46
N SER A 5 0.24 20.59 -3.71
CA SER A 5 -0.85 19.90 -3.02
C SER A 5 -0.93 18.48 -3.56
N LEU A 6 -1.32 17.53 -2.71
CA LEU A 6 -1.57 16.17 -3.17
C LEU A 6 -2.62 16.17 -4.29
N PRO A 7 -2.41 15.39 -5.37
CA PRO A 7 -3.37 15.35 -6.46
C PRO A 7 -4.69 14.72 -5.96
N PRO A 8 -5.83 15.42 -6.04
CA PRO A 8 -7.11 14.92 -5.55
C PRO A 8 -7.72 13.81 -6.42
N PHE A 9 -7.08 13.50 -7.54
CA PHE A 9 -7.50 12.54 -8.56
C PHE A 9 -6.77 11.20 -8.48
N ILE A 10 -5.93 10.99 -7.45
CA ILE A 10 -5.27 9.73 -7.16
C ILE A 10 -5.76 9.22 -5.81
N GLU A 11 -6.22 7.97 -5.78
CA GLU A 11 -6.44 7.25 -4.54
C GLU A 11 -5.13 6.63 -4.06
N PHE A 12 -4.79 6.88 -2.80
CA PHE A 12 -3.62 6.31 -2.13
C PHE A 12 -4.09 5.20 -1.19
N HIS A 13 -3.89 3.94 -1.59
CA HIS A 13 -4.34 2.78 -0.85
C HIS A 13 -3.28 2.23 0.10
N ASN A 14 -3.71 1.67 1.24
CA ASN A 14 -2.85 1.12 2.29
C ASN A 14 -1.88 2.16 2.93
N THR A 15 -2.16 3.44 2.76
CA THR A 15 -1.49 4.55 3.46
C THR A 15 -2.57 5.49 4.02
N PRO A 16 -2.46 5.97 5.26
CA PRO A 16 -3.46 6.87 5.84
C PRO A 16 -3.41 8.27 5.20
N ALA A 17 -2.21 8.72 4.82
CA ALA A 17 -1.99 9.93 4.04
C ALA A 17 -0.53 9.96 3.57
N PRO A 18 -0.25 10.39 2.34
CA PRO A 18 1.10 10.77 1.94
C PRO A 18 1.64 11.93 2.78
N GLU A 19 2.92 11.89 3.10
CA GLU A 19 3.58 12.95 3.87
C GLU A 19 4.69 13.61 3.03
N PRO A 20 4.97 14.92 3.17
CA PRO A 20 6.06 15.55 2.43
C PRO A 20 7.40 14.82 2.62
N SER A 21 8.12 14.59 1.53
CA SER A 21 9.41 13.90 1.57
C SER A 21 10.45 14.74 2.32
N PRO A 22 11.21 14.15 3.28
CA PRO A 22 12.30 14.86 3.95
C PRO A 22 13.49 15.12 3.01
N ALA A 23 13.58 14.40 1.88
CA ALA A 23 14.65 14.53 0.89
C ALA A 23 14.40 15.60 -0.18
N GLY A 24 13.26 16.29 -0.14
CA GLY A 24 12.93 17.35 -1.10
C GLY A 24 11.52 17.21 -1.68
N SER A 25 11.40 17.25 -3.01
CA SER A 25 10.12 17.17 -3.69
C SER A 25 9.43 15.81 -3.51
N GLY A 26 8.10 15.82 -3.60
CA GLY A 26 7.27 14.62 -3.57
C GLY A 26 6.80 14.24 -2.16
N TRP A 27 6.14 13.10 -2.08
CA TRP A 27 5.49 12.60 -0.87
C TRP A 27 5.92 11.17 -0.57
N ILE A 28 6.39 10.92 0.64
CA ILE A 28 6.56 9.58 1.16
C ILE A 28 5.20 8.94 1.41
N LEU A 29 5.15 7.62 1.32
CA LEU A 29 3.92 6.86 1.42
C LEU A 29 3.99 5.85 2.59
N PRO A 30 3.90 6.32 3.85
CA PRO A 30 4.00 5.45 5.01
C PRO A 30 2.73 4.61 5.19
N ARG A 31 2.83 3.40 5.76
CA ARG A 31 1.64 2.56 6.04
C ARG A 31 0.94 2.95 7.33
N TYR A 32 1.61 3.69 8.20
CA TYR A 32 1.08 4.22 9.46
C TYR A 32 1.24 5.75 9.47
N PRO A 33 0.39 6.49 10.21
CA PRO A 33 0.56 7.93 10.31
C PRO A 33 1.73 8.25 11.23
N ARG A 34 2.39 9.39 11.02
CA ARG A 34 3.51 9.87 11.87
C ARG A 34 3.28 9.78 13.35
N LYS A 35 2.09 10.18 13.82
CA LYS A 35 1.72 10.11 15.24
C LYS A 35 1.78 8.69 15.81
N THR A 36 1.56 7.66 14.97
CA THR A 36 1.59 6.26 15.38
C THR A 36 3.00 5.71 15.26
N TYR A 37 3.64 5.81 14.09
CA TYR A 37 4.95 5.15 13.92
C TYR A 37 6.03 5.74 14.84
N ASN A 38 5.96 7.02 15.22
CA ASN A 38 6.90 7.63 16.17
C ASN A 38 6.81 7.05 17.60
N THR A 39 5.77 6.28 17.90
CA THR A 39 5.55 5.63 19.20
C THR A 39 5.87 4.14 19.20
N LEU A 40 6.13 3.56 18.02
CA LEU A 40 6.43 2.14 17.90
C LEU A 40 7.88 1.89 18.32
N GLU A 41 8.11 0.77 19.00
CA GLU A 41 9.46 0.37 19.40
C GLU A 41 10.31 0.02 18.18
N SER A 42 11.63 0.16 18.27
CA SER A 42 12.53 -0.21 17.17
C SER A 42 12.51 -1.73 16.92
N PRO A 43 12.49 -2.20 15.65
CA PRO A 43 12.56 -1.42 14.39
C PRO A 43 11.18 -1.00 13.83
N GLY A 44 10.10 -1.11 14.58
CA GLY A 44 8.72 -0.85 14.15
C GLY A 44 8.48 0.52 13.55
N PHE A 45 9.10 1.58 14.11
CA PHE A 45 8.97 2.92 13.53
C PHE A 45 9.56 3.02 12.10
N LEU A 46 10.61 2.26 11.78
CA LEU A 46 11.19 2.22 10.42
C LEU A 46 10.27 1.43 9.49
N THR A 47 9.88 0.24 9.93
CA THR A 47 9.04 -0.66 9.14
C THR A 47 7.67 -0.06 8.80
N ALA A 48 7.10 0.70 9.72
CA ALA A 48 5.81 1.37 9.55
C ALA A 48 5.85 2.50 8.51
N GLN A 49 7.03 3.07 8.23
CA GLN A 49 7.24 4.07 7.19
C GLN A 49 7.43 3.47 5.80
N GLU A 50 7.73 2.17 5.70
CA GLU A 50 7.86 1.51 4.40
C GLU A 50 6.53 1.47 3.63
N SER A 51 6.62 1.56 2.31
CA SER A 51 5.49 1.63 1.38
C SER A 51 5.05 0.27 0.86
N THR A 52 5.41 -0.82 1.55
CA THR A 52 5.12 -2.19 1.09
C THR A 52 3.62 -2.44 0.88
N GLY A 53 3.24 -2.71 -0.36
CA GLY A 53 1.84 -2.93 -0.71
C GLY A 53 0.98 -1.67 -0.67
N VAL A 54 1.58 -0.47 -0.61
CA VAL A 54 0.89 0.77 -0.93
C VAL A 54 0.61 0.80 -2.43
N GLU A 55 -0.57 1.29 -2.81
CA GLU A 55 -0.94 1.45 -4.22
C GLU A 55 -1.31 2.90 -4.54
N LEU A 56 -0.85 3.41 -5.68
CA LEU A 56 -1.48 4.55 -6.35
C LEU A 56 -2.54 4.02 -7.30
N ARG A 57 -3.76 4.55 -7.20
CA ARG A 57 -4.89 4.09 -8.01
C ARG A 57 -5.59 5.25 -8.70
N PHE A 58 -5.79 5.12 -10.00
CA PHE A 58 -6.45 6.15 -10.80
C PHE A 58 -6.99 5.57 -12.10
N VAL A 59 -7.88 6.32 -12.74
CA VAL A 59 -8.41 6.03 -14.07
C VAL A 59 -8.14 7.22 -14.96
N THR A 60 -7.70 6.96 -16.19
CA THR A 60 -7.48 7.98 -17.21
C THR A 60 -7.69 7.38 -18.60
N LYS A 61 -8.14 8.22 -19.54
CA LYS A 61 -8.19 7.88 -20.97
C LYS A 61 -6.88 8.19 -21.71
N ALA A 62 -5.86 8.66 -21.00
CA ALA A 62 -4.54 8.92 -21.58
C ALA A 62 -3.97 7.64 -22.21
N ARG A 63 -3.58 7.73 -23.49
CA ARG A 63 -2.86 6.63 -24.15
C ARG A 63 -1.43 6.50 -23.64
N HIS A 64 -0.79 7.63 -23.34
CA HIS A 64 0.54 7.67 -22.78
C HIS A 64 0.50 8.49 -21.50
N LEU A 65 1.10 7.97 -20.44
CA LEU A 65 1.27 8.72 -19.20
C LEU A 65 2.64 8.43 -18.58
N ARG A 66 3.09 9.36 -17.74
CA ARG A 66 4.32 9.24 -16.96
C ARG A 66 4.02 9.29 -15.48
N VAL A 67 4.59 8.38 -14.71
CA VAL A 67 4.53 8.40 -13.24
C VAL A 67 5.95 8.52 -12.71
N PHE A 68 6.18 9.50 -11.83
CA PHE A 68 7.50 9.78 -11.29
C PHE A 68 7.60 9.28 -9.85
N VAL A 69 8.56 8.39 -9.59
CA VAL A 69 8.74 7.74 -8.27
C VAL A 69 10.22 7.62 -7.92
N SER A 70 10.57 7.54 -6.64
CA SER A 70 11.93 7.21 -6.18
C SER A 70 11.91 6.34 -4.94
N ALA A 71 12.98 5.59 -4.71
CA ALA A 71 13.19 4.85 -3.47
C ALA A 71 14.17 5.60 -2.55
N LEU A 72 13.82 5.76 -1.28
CA LEU A 72 14.59 6.59 -0.33
C LEU A 72 15.59 5.78 0.51
N THR A 73 15.16 4.63 1.03
CA THR A 73 15.92 3.89 2.05
C THR A 73 16.78 2.75 1.49
N GLN A 74 16.41 2.20 0.34
CA GLN A 74 17.07 1.08 -0.32
C GLN A 74 16.58 0.97 -1.77
N ASP A 75 17.24 0.16 -2.58
CA ASP A 75 16.70 -0.28 -3.87
C ASP A 75 15.35 -0.97 -3.66
N SER A 76 14.40 -0.69 -4.56
CA SER A 76 13.05 -1.23 -4.50
C SER A 76 12.55 -1.67 -5.88
N GLU A 77 11.31 -2.15 -5.91
CA GLU A 77 10.59 -2.53 -7.12
C GLU A 77 9.22 -1.86 -7.13
N VAL A 78 8.78 -1.45 -8.32
CA VAL A 78 7.41 -1.03 -8.58
C VAL A 78 6.80 -1.97 -9.60
N ALA A 79 5.61 -2.49 -9.28
CA ALA A 79 4.80 -3.28 -10.19
C ALA A 79 3.58 -2.46 -10.62
N VAL A 80 3.38 -2.34 -11.92
CA VAL A 80 2.25 -1.63 -12.51
C VAL A 80 1.26 -2.65 -13.04
N PHE A 81 -0.01 -2.42 -12.75
CA PHE A 81 -1.14 -3.18 -13.27
C PHE A 81 -2.13 -2.25 -13.95
N LYS A 82 -2.86 -2.79 -14.91
CA LYS A 82 -4.08 -2.21 -15.46
C LYS A 82 -5.22 -3.19 -15.15
N GLY A 83 -6.10 -2.84 -14.21
CA GLY A 83 -6.98 -3.78 -13.52
C GLY A 83 -6.19 -4.79 -12.68
N ASP A 84 -6.39 -6.08 -12.97
CA ASP A 84 -5.59 -7.18 -12.40
C ASP A 84 -4.46 -7.66 -13.31
N PHE A 85 -4.32 -7.06 -14.49
CA PHE A 85 -3.38 -7.53 -15.50
C PHE A 85 -2.00 -6.89 -15.28
N PRO A 86 -0.93 -7.68 -15.12
CA PRO A 86 0.42 -7.16 -15.01
C PRO A 86 0.78 -6.35 -16.26
N HIS A 87 1.37 -5.17 -16.07
CA HIS A 87 1.78 -4.29 -17.16
C HIS A 87 3.29 -4.10 -17.20
N LEU A 88 3.90 -3.72 -16.07
CA LEU A 88 5.33 -3.44 -15.96
C LEU A 88 5.81 -3.85 -14.57
N VAL A 89 7.06 -4.30 -14.50
CA VAL A 89 7.81 -4.40 -13.25
C VAL A 89 9.13 -3.69 -13.46
N GLN A 90 9.46 -2.72 -12.61
CA GLN A 90 10.64 -1.90 -12.73
C GLN A 90 11.38 -1.78 -11.39
N LYS A 91 12.70 -2.03 -11.43
CA LYS A 91 13.60 -1.74 -10.32
C LYS A 91 13.79 -0.24 -10.18
N ILE A 92 13.77 0.25 -8.95
CA ILE A 92 13.95 1.65 -8.59
C ILE A 92 15.22 1.74 -7.73
N PRO A 93 16.34 2.20 -8.30
CA PRO A 93 17.56 2.41 -7.54
C PRO A 93 17.38 3.50 -6.48
N GLN A 94 17.96 3.30 -5.30
CA GLN A 94 17.92 4.27 -4.22
C GLN A 94 18.45 5.64 -4.67
N GLY A 95 17.77 6.71 -4.24
CA GLY A 95 18.24 8.09 -4.40
C GLY A 95 18.07 8.68 -5.81
N SER A 96 17.42 7.96 -6.73
CA SER A 96 17.15 8.44 -8.09
C SER A 96 15.65 8.51 -8.40
N VAL A 97 15.21 9.60 -9.04
CA VAL A 97 13.85 9.71 -9.56
C VAL A 97 13.76 8.94 -10.87
N GLN A 98 12.81 8.01 -10.93
CA GLN A 98 12.51 7.17 -12.07
C GLN A 98 11.20 7.60 -12.72
N CYS A 99 11.18 7.65 -14.04
CA CYS A 99 9.99 7.91 -14.84
C CYS A 99 9.46 6.59 -15.41
N LEU A 100 8.28 6.18 -14.93
CA LEU A 100 7.55 5.03 -15.47
C LEU A 100 6.73 5.50 -16.67
N HIS A 101 7.06 5.01 -17.86
CA HIS A 101 6.30 5.29 -19.08
C HIS A 101 5.24 4.22 -19.28
N LEU A 102 3.96 4.59 -19.15
CA LEU A 102 2.86 3.64 -19.21
C LEU A 102 2.05 3.87 -20.48
N THR A 103 1.75 2.78 -21.18
CA THR A 103 0.91 2.77 -22.37
C THR A 103 0.04 1.51 -22.31
N PRO A 104 -1.30 1.61 -22.37
CA PRO A 104 -2.15 0.43 -22.44
C PRO A 104 -1.70 -0.52 -23.55
N PRO A 105 -1.66 -1.84 -23.33
CA PRO A 105 -1.40 -2.80 -24.39
C PRO A 105 -2.47 -2.70 -25.50
N ASP A 106 -2.11 -2.73 -26.78
CA ASP A 106 -3.06 -2.54 -27.89
C ASP A 106 -4.21 -3.58 -27.93
N LEU A 107 -4.00 -4.75 -27.31
CA LEU A 107 -5.00 -5.80 -27.24
C LEU A 107 -6.11 -5.52 -26.21
N PHE A 108 -5.89 -4.63 -25.23
CA PHE A 108 -6.87 -4.36 -24.18
C PHE A 108 -8.20 -3.84 -24.73
N ASP A 109 -8.14 -2.96 -25.73
CA ASP A 109 -9.32 -2.37 -26.36
C ASP A 109 -10.12 -3.38 -27.21
N ARG A 110 -9.55 -4.57 -27.46
CA ARG A 110 -10.16 -5.63 -28.28
C ARG A 110 -10.83 -6.71 -27.45
N VAL A 111 -10.61 -6.74 -26.14
CA VAL A 111 -11.19 -7.76 -25.26
C VAL A 111 -12.62 -7.39 -24.91
N GLN A 112 -13.54 -8.35 -25.06
CA GLN A 112 -14.93 -8.18 -24.65
C GLN A 112 -14.99 -7.98 -23.12
N PRO A 113 -15.64 -6.91 -22.61
CA PRO A 113 -15.64 -6.60 -21.18
C PRO A 113 -16.08 -7.76 -20.27
N GLY A 114 -17.06 -8.55 -20.71
CA GLY A 114 -17.57 -9.71 -19.96
C GLY A 114 -16.66 -10.95 -19.96
N ALA A 115 -15.60 -10.97 -20.78
CA ALA A 115 -14.65 -12.08 -20.83
C ALA A 115 -13.56 -11.98 -19.74
N LEU A 116 -13.45 -10.82 -19.07
CA LEU A 116 -12.43 -10.58 -18.05
C LEU A 116 -13.01 -10.77 -16.65
N HIS A 117 -12.64 -11.86 -15.99
CA HIS A 117 -12.79 -11.97 -14.55
C HIS A 117 -11.77 -11.05 -13.88
N HIS A 118 -12.26 -10.08 -13.10
CA HIS A 118 -11.41 -9.08 -12.46
C HIS A 118 -11.99 -8.65 -11.11
N ARG A 119 -11.12 -8.37 -10.14
CA ARG A 119 -11.48 -7.65 -8.90
C ARG A 119 -11.36 -6.14 -9.08
N PHE A 120 -10.44 -5.69 -9.95
CA PHE A 120 -10.27 -4.29 -10.32
C PHE A 120 -10.70 -4.09 -11.76
N HIS A 121 -11.51 -3.06 -12.02
CA HIS A 121 -11.95 -2.77 -13.39
C HIS A 121 -10.73 -2.59 -14.31
N PRO A 122 -10.75 -3.10 -15.56
CA PRO A 122 -9.65 -3.00 -16.51
C PRO A 122 -9.14 -1.58 -16.76
N ASP A 123 -9.93 -0.55 -16.43
CA ASP A 123 -9.52 0.86 -16.56
C ASP A 123 -8.73 1.43 -15.38
N VAL A 124 -8.65 0.70 -14.27
CA VAL A 124 -7.92 1.15 -13.09
C VAL A 124 -6.42 0.89 -13.26
N TRP A 125 -5.63 1.94 -13.33
CA TRP A 125 -4.19 1.85 -13.17
C TRP A 125 -3.85 1.67 -11.70
N ARG A 126 -2.94 0.73 -11.41
CA ARG A 126 -2.45 0.45 -10.06
C ARG A 126 -0.93 0.44 -10.07
N ILE A 127 -0.32 1.33 -9.31
CA ILE A 127 1.13 1.39 -9.09
C ILE A 127 1.41 0.81 -7.71
N VAL A 128 1.91 -0.41 -7.64
CA VAL A 128 2.11 -1.16 -6.39
C VAL A 128 3.57 -1.10 -5.98
N PHE A 129 3.83 -0.59 -4.79
CA PHE A 129 5.16 -0.44 -4.23
C PHE A 129 5.59 -1.69 -3.46
N ASP A 130 6.83 -2.13 -3.64
CA ASP A 130 7.44 -3.18 -2.83
C ASP A 130 8.12 -2.59 -1.56
N ARG A 131 9.03 -3.33 -0.94
CA ARG A 131 9.74 -2.96 0.30
C ARG A 131 10.57 -1.68 0.16
N GLY A 132 10.69 -0.98 1.28
CA GLY A 132 11.39 0.31 1.35
C GLY A 132 10.43 1.50 1.39
N THR A 133 10.99 2.68 1.69
CA THR A 133 10.23 3.94 1.71
C THR A 133 10.21 4.53 0.30
N MET A 134 9.03 4.57 -0.30
CA MET A 134 8.84 5.09 -1.66
C MET A 134 8.33 6.53 -1.63
N VAL A 135 8.76 7.32 -2.61
CA VAL A 135 8.35 8.70 -2.81
C VAL A 135 7.61 8.80 -4.14
N PHE A 136 6.41 9.36 -4.13
CA PHE A 136 5.68 9.77 -5.31
C PHE A 136 6.00 11.24 -5.63
N HIS A 137 6.30 11.55 -6.89
CA HIS A 137 6.64 12.92 -7.31
C HIS A 137 5.57 13.56 -8.20
N GLY A 138 4.76 12.76 -8.90
CA GLY A 138 3.71 13.28 -9.76
C GLY A 138 3.33 12.33 -10.89
N ILE A 139 2.33 12.77 -11.64
CA ILE A 139 1.83 12.10 -12.84
C ILE A 139 1.65 13.13 -13.96
N ASP A 140 1.96 12.74 -15.19
CA ASP A 140 1.74 13.54 -16.39
C ASP A 140 0.93 12.71 -17.38
N THR A 141 -0.30 13.16 -17.65
CA THR A 141 -1.24 12.57 -18.61
C THR A 141 -1.29 13.34 -19.94
N PHE A 142 -0.40 14.31 -20.14
CA PHE A 142 -0.38 15.20 -21.31
C PHE A 142 -1.72 15.92 -21.55
N GLY A 143 -2.38 16.32 -20.46
CA GLY A 143 -3.63 17.08 -20.49
C GLY A 143 -4.90 16.23 -20.56
N ALA A 144 -4.80 14.89 -20.56
CA ALA A 144 -5.96 14.02 -20.47
C ALA A 144 -6.51 13.94 -19.03
N ASP A 145 -7.82 13.79 -18.90
CA ASP A 145 -8.50 13.68 -17.60
C ASP A 145 -8.00 12.48 -16.78
N ILE A 146 -7.94 12.69 -15.48
CA ILE A 146 -7.59 11.68 -14.48
C ILE A 146 -8.55 11.80 -13.30
N ARG A 147 -8.95 10.64 -12.75
CA ARG A 147 -9.84 10.56 -11.59
C ARG A 147 -9.50 9.38 -10.70
N CYS A 148 -9.97 9.42 -9.46
CA CYS A 148 -9.98 8.23 -8.61
C CYS A 148 -10.89 7.14 -9.20
N PRO A 149 -10.63 5.86 -8.90
CA PRO A 149 -11.56 4.79 -9.22
C PRO A 149 -12.87 4.95 -8.45
N HIS A 150 -13.98 4.57 -9.06
CA HIS A 150 -15.27 4.48 -8.41
C HIS A 150 -15.35 3.22 -7.53
N ALA A 151 -16.30 3.17 -6.60
CA ALA A 151 -16.49 2.02 -5.71
C ALA A 151 -16.69 0.70 -6.49
N GLY A 152 -17.45 0.72 -7.59
CA GLY A 152 -17.66 -0.45 -8.46
C GLY A 152 -16.47 -0.84 -9.34
N GLU A 153 -15.37 -0.09 -9.31
CA GLU A 153 -14.15 -0.38 -10.08
C GLU A 153 -13.07 -1.07 -9.24
N LYS A 154 -13.36 -1.36 -7.96
CA LYS A 154 -12.46 -1.95 -6.97
C LYS A 154 -13.15 -3.12 -6.26
N PRO A 155 -12.41 -3.99 -5.55
CA PRO A 155 -13.01 -4.98 -4.69
C PRO A 155 -13.98 -4.35 -3.68
N ALA A 156 -15.12 -5.01 -3.46
CA ALA A 156 -16.13 -4.53 -2.53
C ALA A 156 -15.74 -4.73 -1.06
N LEU A 157 -14.98 -5.79 -0.74
CA LEU A 157 -14.57 -6.11 0.62
C LEU A 157 -13.12 -5.66 0.87
N ARG A 158 -12.89 -5.04 2.02
CA ARG A 158 -11.61 -4.53 2.49
C ARG A 158 -11.10 -5.42 3.61
N TRP A 159 -9.86 -5.89 3.45
CA TRP A 159 -9.19 -6.76 4.39
C TRP A 159 -8.04 -6.03 5.09
N LEU A 160 -8.06 -5.96 6.41
CA LEU A 160 -6.89 -5.54 7.20
C LEU A 160 -6.02 -6.74 7.58
N ALA A 161 -4.77 -6.78 7.09
CA ALA A 161 -3.80 -7.80 7.47
C ALA A 161 -2.75 -7.19 8.42
N TYR A 162 -2.74 -7.60 9.69
CA TYR A 162 -1.77 -7.17 10.69
C TYR A 162 -0.98 -8.35 11.23
N GLY A 163 0.33 -8.16 11.43
CA GLY A 163 1.20 -9.21 11.93
C GLY A 163 2.68 -8.90 11.79
N SER A 164 3.50 -9.94 11.73
CA SER A 164 4.96 -9.89 11.74
C SER A 164 5.56 -9.67 10.35
N SER A 165 6.81 -10.11 10.15
CA SER A 165 7.48 -10.16 8.85
C SER A 165 6.77 -11.07 7.84
N ILE A 166 6.01 -12.07 8.32
CA ILE A 166 5.21 -12.96 7.48
C ILE A 166 4.09 -12.15 6.81
N THR A 167 3.42 -11.30 7.60
CA THR A 167 2.39 -10.37 7.10
C THR A 167 2.99 -9.21 6.33
N HIS A 168 4.12 -8.63 6.75
CA HIS A 168 4.87 -7.58 6.03
C HIS A 168 5.61 -8.13 4.80
N SER A 169 4.96 -9.00 4.03
CA SER A 169 5.52 -9.57 2.81
C SER A 169 5.26 -8.66 1.60
N SER A 170 6.13 -8.77 0.61
CA SER A 170 5.99 -8.07 -0.67
C SER A 170 4.74 -8.53 -1.44
N ARG A 171 4.50 -7.96 -2.62
CA ARG A 171 3.43 -8.34 -3.56
C ARG A 171 3.23 -9.85 -3.76
N ASN A 172 4.29 -10.65 -3.65
CA ASN A 172 4.21 -12.10 -3.87
C ASN A 172 3.88 -12.89 -2.58
N GLY A 173 3.79 -12.20 -1.45
CA GLY A 173 3.46 -12.74 -0.15
C GLY A 173 1.99 -13.09 0.03
N TYR A 174 1.71 -13.80 1.13
CA TYR A 174 0.40 -14.39 1.37
C TYR A 174 -0.76 -13.36 1.40
N PRO A 175 -0.62 -12.13 1.95
CA PRO A 175 -1.76 -11.20 1.99
C PRO A 175 -2.19 -10.79 0.59
N HIS A 176 -1.22 -10.47 -0.26
CA HIS A 176 -1.51 -10.04 -1.64
C HIS A 176 -2.02 -11.20 -2.51
N ARG A 177 -1.48 -12.42 -2.31
CA ARG A 177 -1.95 -13.62 -3.03
C ARG A 177 -3.36 -14.02 -2.60
N ALA A 178 -3.62 -14.10 -1.31
CA ALA A 178 -4.95 -14.41 -0.78
C ALA A 178 -5.98 -13.34 -1.19
N ALA A 179 -5.60 -12.05 -1.16
CA ALA A 179 -6.48 -10.97 -1.60
C ALA A 179 -6.88 -11.09 -3.07
N SER A 180 -5.96 -11.55 -3.92
CA SER A 180 -6.25 -11.82 -5.33
C SER A 180 -7.21 -12.99 -5.51
N LEU A 181 -7.05 -14.07 -4.74
CA LEU A 181 -7.90 -15.27 -4.83
C LEU A 181 -9.30 -15.04 -4.27
N LEU A 182 -9.41 -14.25 -3.20
CA LEU A 182 -10.66 -13.91 -2.53
C LEU A 182 -11.37 -12.70 -3.16
N ALA A 183 -10.74 -12.03 -4.14
CA ALA A 183 -11.22 -10.79 -4.74
C ALA A 183 -11.54 -9.70 -3.69
N VAL A 184 -10.61 -9.47 -2.76
CA VAL A 184 -10.70 -8.44 -1.70
C VAL A 184 -9.57 -7.42 -1.81
N ASP A 185 -9.77 -6.26 -1.19
CA ASP A 185 -8.82 -5.16 -1.15
C ASP A 185 -8.02 -5.16 0.15
N VAL A 186 -6.75 -5.58 0.09
CA VAL A 186 -5.94 -5.78 1.31
C VAL A 186 -5.15 -4.54 1.69
N GLN A 187 -5.23 -4.18 2.98
CA GLN A 187 -4.35 -3.24 3.65
C GLN A 187 -3.32 -4.04 4.48
N ASN A 188 -2.09 -4.11 3.98
CA ASN A 188 -1.00 -4.79 4.65
C ASN A 188 -0.34 -3.88 5.70
N LYS A 189 -0.64 -4.13 6.97
CA LYS A 189 -0.10 -3.42 8.14
C LYS A 189 0.92 -4.24 8.91
N GLY A 190 1.54 -5.25 8.30
CA GLY A 190 2.59 -6.03 8.96
C GLY A 190 3.79 -5.19 9.42
N LEU A 191 4.37 -5.57 10.55
CA LEU A 191 5.55 -4.96 11.17
C LEU A 191 6.66 -6.02 11.30
N SER A 192 7.52 -6.11 10.28
CA SER A 192 8.68 -7.00 10.27
C SER A 192 9.56 -6.81 11.50
N GLY A 193 9.71 -7.88 12.28
CA GLY A 193 10.55 -7.90 13.49
C GLY A 193 10.04 -7.04 14.64
N SER A 194 8.80 -6.52 14.57
CA SER A 194 8.33 -5.44 15.45
C SER A 194 6.81 -5.46 15.68
N CYS A 195 6.15 -6.60 15.46
CA CYS A 195 4.75 -6.77 15.83
C CYS A 195 4.62 -7.00 17.35
N TYR A 196 4.71 -5.93 18.15
CA TYR A 196 4.69 -5.99 19.62
C TYR A 196 3.35 -5.62 20.24
N LEU A 197 2.29 -5.51 19.42
CA LEU A 197 0.91 -5.32 19.86
C LEU A 197 0.73 -4.00 20.63
N GLU A 198 1.45 -2.96 20.24
CA GLU A 198 1.41 -1.66 20.90
C GLU A 198 0.01 -1.04 20.79
N ALA A 199 -0.44 -0.39 21.87
CA ALA A 199 -1.77 0.23 21.94
C ALA A 199 -1.98 1.29 20.84
N THR A 200 -0.93 2.02 20.45
CA THR A 200 -1.00 3.03 19.38
C THR A 200 -1.16 2.42 18.00
N ALA A 201 -0.59 1.22 17.76
CA ALA A 201 -0.86 0.43 16.57
C ALA A 201 -2.31 -0.04 16.58
N ALA A 202 -2.76 -0.67 17.67
CA ALA A 202 -4.14 -1.16 17.82
C ALA A 202 -5.17 -0.05 17.58
N GLU A 203 -4.97 1.14 18.15
CA GLU A 203 -5.87 2.27 17.97
C GLU A 203 -5.93 2.75 16.51
N PHE A 204 -4.77 2.80 15.84
CA PHE A 204 -4.72 3.17 14.43
C PHE A 204 -5.41 2.13 13.53
N LEU A 205 -5.22 0.85 13.80
CA LEU A 205 -5.88 -0.23 13.06
C LEU A 205 -7.40 -0.16 13.20
N ALA A 206 -7.90 0.16 14.39
CA ALA A 206 -9.32 0.24 14.69
C ALA A 206 -10.00 1.49 14.13
N THR A 207 -9.36 2.65 14.21
CA THR A 207 -10.01 3.94 13.94
C THR A 207 -9.47 4.67 12.72
N GLY A 208 -8.25 4.33 12.29
CA GLY A 208 -7.57 4.98 11.17
C GLY A 208 -7.50 4.12 9.91
N CYS A 209 -8.03 2.89 9.96
CA CYS A 209 -8.11 1.99 8.81
C CYS A 209 -9.56 1.62 8.53
N ASP A 210 -9.90 1.65 7.26
CA ASP A 210 -11.22 1.32 6.73
C ASP A 210 -11.24 -0.16 6.26
N TRP A 211 -11.89 -1.05 7.01
CA TRP A 211 -11.89 -2.49 6.71
C TRP A 211 -13.22 -3.17 7.07
N ASP A 212 -13.51 -4.30 6.41
CA ASP A 212 -14.72 -5.10 6.62
C ASP A 212 -14.41 -6.38 7.43
N PHE A 213 -13.19 -6.91 7.29
CA PHE A 213 -12.65 -7.93 8.18
C PHE A 213 -11.15 -7.79 8.38
N ALA A 214 -10.64 -8.36 9.47
CA ALA A 214 -9.23 -8.33 9.83
C ALA A 214 -8.68 -9.72 10.10
N THR A 215 -7.39 -9.92 9.80
CA THR A 215 -6.62 -11.09 10.25
C THR A 215 -5.42 -10.63 11.06
N LEU A 216 -5.23 -11.25 12.22
CA LEU A 216 -4.18 -10.91 13.17
C LEU A 216 -3.20 -12.10 13.30
N GLU A 217 -2.04 -12.00 12.64
CA GLU A 217 -0.95 -12.97 12.75
C GLU A 217 0.02 -12.54 13.85
N LEU A 218 -0.18 -13.06 15.06
CA LEU A 218 0.47 -12.56 16.29
C LEU A 218 1.44 -13.61 16.87
N GLY A 219 2.42 -13.14 17.65
CA GLY A 219 3.21 -13.99 18.56
C GLY A 219 4.68 -14.17 18.18
N VAL A 220 5.04 -14.31 16.91
CA VAL A 220 6.43 -14.66 16.53
C VAL A 220 7.46 -13.62 16.98
N ASN A 221 7.12 -12.33 16.96
CA ASN A 221 8.04 -11.25 17.40
C ASN A 221 8.09 -11.07 18.92
N VAL A 222 7.14 -11.64 19.66
CA VAL A 222 7.05 -11.48 21.12
C VAL A 222 7.34 -12.76 21.90
N ARG A 223 7.48 -13.89 21.18
CA ARG A 223 7.64 -15.24 21.74
C ARG A 223 8.74 -15.36 22.80
N THR A 224 9.80 -14.56 22.68
CA THR A 224 10.95 -14.61 23.59
C THR A 224 11.06 -13.39 24.51
N THR A 225 10.20 -12.39 24.36
CA THR A 225 10.28 -11.11 25.08
C THR A 225 9.11 -10.89 26.03
N PHE A 226 7.92 -11.43 25.74
CA PHE A 226 6.76 -11.33 26.60
C PHE A 226 6.52 -12.60 27.40
N SER A 227 6.03 -12.46 28.62
CA SER A 227 5.40 -13.58 29.33
C SER A 227 4.06 -13.92 28.67
N PRO A 228 3.52 -15.14 28.88
CA PRO A 228 2.18 -15.49 28.41
C PRO A 228 1.10 -14.49 28.83
N GLU A 229 1.18 -13.96 30.06
CA GLU A 229 0.22 -13.00 30.62
C GLU A 229 0.30 -11.64 29.92
N GLU A 230 1.51 -11.14 29.64
CA GLU A 230 1.69 -9.88 28.91
C GLU A 230 1.22 -10.03 27.46
N PHE A 231 1.52 -11.16 26.80
CA PHE A 231 1.00 -11.45 25.47
C PHE A 231 -0.53 -11.49 25.46
N GLU A 232 -1.14 -12.22 26.39
CA GLU A 232 -2.60 -12.30 26.51
C GLU A 232 -3.22 -10.90 26.71
N LYS A 233 -2.66 -10.10 27.62
CA LYS A 233 -3.12 -8.74 27.90
C LYS A 233 -3.11 -7.87 26.65
N ARG A 234 -1.99 -7.83 25.92
CA ARG A 234 -1.88 -7.02 24.70
C ARG A 234 -2.71 -7.55 23.54
N ALA A 235 -2.77 -8.87 23.36
CA ALA A 235 -3.59 -9.49 22.34
C ALA A 235 -5.09 -9.22 22.59
N ARG A 236 -5.56 -9.35 23.84
CA ARG A 236 -6.94 -8.99 24.23
C ARG A 236 -7.24 -7.52 23.97
N HIS A 237 -6.30 -6.64 24.32
CA HIS A 237 -6.46 -5.21 24.03
C HIS A 237 -6.60 -4.95 22.52
N LEU A 238 -5.72 -5.51 21.70
CA LEU A 238 -5.79 -5.39 20.24
C LEU A 238 -7.12 -5.90 19.68
N VAL A 239 -7.53 -7.12 20.06
CA VAL A 239 -8.79 -7.72 19.59
C VAL A 239 -9.98 -6.86 20.00
N ALA A 240 -10.03 -6.37 21.24
CA ALA A 240 -11.11 -5.53 21.73
C ALA A 240 -11.20 -4.15 21.04
N ARG A 241 -10.13 -3.66 20.40
CA ARG A 241 -10.21 -2.46 19.55
C ARG A 241 -10.73 -2.78 18.14
N CYS A 242 -10.59 -4.03 17.68
CA CYS A 242 -11.01 -4.49 16.36
C CYS A 242 -12.41 -5.16 16.37
N THR A 243 -13.20 -5.03 17.43
CA THR A 243 -14.56 -5.57 17.57
C THR A 243 -15.48 -4.54 18.18
#